data_AF-A0A7S2SNQ0-F1
#
_entry.id   AF-A0A7S2SNQ0-F1
#
_cell.length_a   1.000
_cell.length_b   1.000
_cell.length_c   1.000
_cell.angle_alpha   90.00
_cell.angle_beta   90.00
_cell.angle_gamma   90.00
#
_symmetry.space_group_name_H-M   'P 1'
#
loop_
_entity.id
_entity.type
_entity.pdbx_description
1 polymer ?
#
loop_
_entity_poly.entity_id
_entity_poly.type
_entity_poly.pdbx_seq_one_letter_code
_entity_poly.pdbx_strand_id
1 'polypeptide(L)'
;RQADGRTRIWIHIADVSRWVTPGSALDRAALDRSSTLYLPDKELHMLPEALITDALSLAKPPEWYTWTPQHREQEFCCALSLSVELEEDGAVDQNSLEFLESIVPYGYRLTYEEADELLDLGLGEPDQPEWELGELERLAMLRSSYRKQR
;
A
#
# COMPACT_ATOMS: atom_id res chain seq x y z
N ARG A 1 17.53 5.88 -0.39
CA ARG A 1 18.71 5.07 0.01
C ARG A 1 19.29 5.62 1.29
N GLN A 2 19.71 4.74 2.20
CA GLN A 2 20.43 5.11 3.42
C GLN A 2 21.88 5.46 3.11
N ALA A 3 22.55 6.15 4.05
CA ALA A 3 23.93 6.60 3.88
C ALA A 3 24.95 5.44 3.78
N ASP A 4 24.58 4.26 4.29
CA ASP A 4 25.36 3.02 4.23
C ASP A 4 25.11 2.20 2.95
N GLY A 5 24.29 2.71 2.03
CA GLY A 5 23.94 2.04 0.77
C GLY A 5 22.76 1.08 0.87
N ARG A 6 22.18 0.85 2.05
CA ARG A 6 20.98 0.02 2.20
C ARG A 6 19.74 0.73 1.65
N THR A 7 18.79 -0.05 1.16
CA THR A 7 17.48 0.45 0.72
C THR A 7 16.45 0.23 1.80
N ARG A 8 15.92 1.33 2.34
CA ARG A 8 14.77 1.33 3.25
C ARG A 8 13.49 1.36 2.42
N ILE A 9 12.69 0.30 2.56
CA ILE A 9 11.37 0.17 1.95
C ILE A 9 10.35 0.75 2.90
N TRP A 10 9.44 1.58 2.38
CA TRP A 10 8.29 2.08 3.12
C TRP A 10 7.02 1.40 2.63
N ILE A 11 6.22 0.90 3.58
CA ILE A 11 4.91 0.30 3.31
C ILE A 11 3.88 1.15 4.06
N HIS A 12 2.94 1.71 3.30
CA HIS A 12 1.89 2.60 3.81
C HIS A 12 0.56 1.85 3.80
N ILE A 13 -0.08 1.76 4.97
CA ILE A 13 -1.38 1.09 5.15
C ILE A 13 -2.40 2.15 5.53
N ALA A 14 -3.59 2.12 4.92
CA ALA A 14 -4.66 3.04 5.24
C ALA A 14 -4.98 3.01 6.75
N ASP A 15 -5.04 4.18 7.39
CA ASP A 15 -5.29 4.28 8.82
C ASP A 15 -6.80 4.19 9.13
N VAL A 16 -7.29 2.95 9.20
CA VAL A 16 -8.68 2.64 9.56
C VAL A 16 -9.02 3.07 10.98
N SER A 17 -8.03 3.05 11.89
CA SER A 17 -8.24 3.34 13.31
C SER A 17 -8.71 4.78 13.58
N ARG A 18 -8.37 5.69 12.66
CA ARG A 18 -8.83 7.08 12.67
C ARG A 18 -10.35 7.22 12.46
N TRP A 19 -10.97 6.28 11.78
CA TRP A 19 -12.39 6.29 11.44
C TRP A 19 -13.21 5.32 12.28
N VAL A 20 -12.60 4.24 12.75
CA VAL A 20 -13.25 3.16 13.50
C VAL A 20 -12.74 3.16 14.93
N THR A 21 -13.47 3.84 15.83
CA THR A 21 -13.14 3.81 17.26
C THR A 21 -13.64 2.50 17.91
N PRO A 22 -12.84 1.84 18.77
CA PRO A 22 -13.26 0.65 19.50
C PRO A 22 -14.59 0.84 20.25
N GLY A 23 -15.50 -0.13 20.14
CA GLY A 23 -16.83 -0.09 20.75
C GLY A 23 -17.83 0.85 20.04
N SER A 24 -17.47 1.48 18.93
CA SER A 24 -18.42 2.24 18.11
C SER A 24 -19.43 1.33 17.39
N ALA A 25 -20.49 1.90 16.82
CA ALA A 25 -21.42 1.12 15.99
C ALA A 25 -20.73 0.54 14.75
N LEU A 26 -19.77 1.28 14.19
CA LEU A 26 -18.97 0.87 13.04
C LEU A 26 -18.03 -0.28 13.40
N ASP A 27 -17.36 -0.19 14.55
CA ASP A 27 -16.49 -1.26 15.08
C ASP A 27 -17.28 -2.56 15.32
N ARG A 28 -18.44 -2.48 15.99
CA ARG A 28 -19.31 -3.66 16.18
C ARG A 28 -19.76 -4.28 14.86
N ALA A 29 -20.13 -3.47 13.87
CA ALA A 29 -20.52 -3.97 12.56
C ALA A 29 -19.35 -4.60 11.79
N ALA A 30 -18.15 -4.02 11.89
CA ALA A 30 -16.93 -4.57 11.31
C ALA A 30 -16.56 -5.91 11.96
N LEU A 31 -16.64 -6.00 13.29
CA LEU A 31 -16.42 -7.23 14.06
C LEU A 31 -17.42 -8.33 13.67
N ASP A 32 -18.70 -8.00 13.55
CA ASP A 32 -19.75 -8.95 13.13
C ASP A 32 -19.49 -9.50 11.72
N ARG A 33 -19.01 -8.66 10.80
CA ARG A 33 -18.66 -9.08 9.42
C ARG A 33 -17.30 -9.77 9.31
N SER A 34 -16.37 -9.48 10.22
CA SER A 34 -14.98 -9.97 10.30
C SER A 34 -14.06 -9.65 9.12
N SER A 35 -14.51 -9.81 7.87
CA SER A 35 -13.74 -9.56 6.66
C SER A 35 -14.64 -9.18 5.48
N THR A 36 -14.05 -8.61 4.42
CA THR A 36 -14.74 -8.46 3.14
C THR A 36 -14.84 -9.83 2.46
N LEU A 37 -16.03 -10.20 1.98
CA LEU A 37 -16.24 -11.43 1.21
C LEU A 37 -16.32 -11.09 -0.29
N TYR A 38 -15.42 -11.67 -1.07
CA TYR A 38 -15.38 -11.53 -2.52
C TYR A 38 -16.15 -12.69 -3.16
N LEU A 39 -17.32 -12.39 -3.74
CA LEU A 39 -18.16 -13.34 -4.49
C LEU A 39 -17.96 -13.13 -6.00
N PRO A 40 -18.31 -14.12 -6.84
CA PRO A 40 -18.17 -13.98 -8.30
C PRO A 40 -18.89 -12.77 -8.90
N ASP A 41 -19.99 -12.33 -8.29
CA ASP A 41 -20.86 -11.27 -8.79
C ASP A 41 -20.80 -9.96 -7.98
N LYS A 42 -20.26 -10.00 -6.76
CA LYS A 42 -20.24 -8.83 -5.86
C LYS A 42 -19.26 -8.98 -4.71
N GLU A 43 -19.03 -7.87 -4.03
CA GLU A 43 -18.26 -7.82 -2.80
C GLU A 43 -19.18 -7.47 -1.62
N LEU A 44 -19.04 -8.20 -0.52
CA LEU A 44 -19.69 -7.86 0.74
C LEU A 44 -18.64 -7.26 1.68
N HIS A 45 -18.58 -5.93 1.69
CA HIS A 45 -17.54 -5.20 2.41
C HIS A 45 -17.68 -5.27 3.93
N MET A 46 -16.54 -5.43 4.61
CA MET A 46 -16.45 -5.32 6.08
C MET A 46 -16.87 -3.93 6.56
N LEU A 47 -16.44 -2.88 5.86
CA LEU A 47 -16.76 -1.49 6.16
C LEU A 47 -17.76 -0.93 5.12
N PRO A 48 -18.46 0.18 5.43
CA PRO A 48 -19.25 0.91 4.45
C PRO A 48 -18.41 1.33 3.24
N GLU A 49 -18.96 1.15 2.05
CA GLU A 49 -18.28 1.44 0.77
C GLU A 49 -17.76 2.88 0.71
N ALA A 50 -18.56 3.85 1.15
CA ALA A 50 -18.16 5.27 1.18
C ALA A 50 -16.90 5.55 2.02
N LEU A 51 -16.58 4.74 3.03
CA LEU A 51 -15.32 4.86 3.78
C LEU A 51 -14.15 4.22 3.03
N ILE A 52 -14.41 3.10 2.34
CA ILE A 52 -13.38 2.34 1.61
C ILE A 52 -12.91 3.13 0.38
N THR A 53 -13.84 3.66 -0.40
CA THR A 53 -13.55 4.27 -1.72
C THR A 53 -12.98 5.69 -1.64
N ASP A 54 -13.23 6.40 -0.54
CA ASP A 54 -12.78 7.77 -0.35
C ASP A 54 -11.75 7.85 0.80
N ALA A 55 -12.21 7.80 2.05
CA ALA A 55 -11.39 8.10 3.22
C ALA A 55 -10.24 7.12 3.51
N LEU A 56 -10.33 5.87 3.02
CA LEU A 56 -9.34 4.82 3.24
C LEU A 56 -8.59 4.43 1.97
N SER A 57 -8.85 5.07 0.83
CA SER A 57 -8.08 4.85 -0.38
C SER A 57 -6.72 5.55 -0.25
N LEU A 58 -5.64 4.87 -0.63
CA LEU A 58 -4.29 5.47 -0.74
C LEU A 58 -3.97 5.95 -2.16
N ALA A 59 -4.87 5.71 -3.11
CA ALA A 59 -4.73 6.11 -4.50
C ALA A 59 -5.89 7.02 -4.90
N LYS A 60 -5.63 7.93 -5.85
CA LYS A 60 -6.71 8.74 -6.40
C LYS A 60 -7.77 7.83 -7.03
N PRO A 61 -9.07 8.15 -6.87
CA PRO A 61 -10.10 7.47 -7.63
C PRO A 61 -9.83 7.67 -9.13
N PRO A 62 -10.18 6.69 -9.99
CA PRO A 62 -9.95 6.79 -11.43
C PRO A 62 -10.78 7.93 -12.04
N GLU A 63 -10.34 8.49 -13.16
CA GLU A 63 -10.98 9.67 -13.79
C GLU A 63 -12.46 9.48 -14.14
N TRP A 64 -12.88 8.24 -14.43
CA TRP A 64 -14.28 7.91 -14.75
C TRP A 64 -15.18 7.81 -13.50
N TYR A 65 -14.60 7.81 -12.30
CA TYR A 65 -15.37 7.82 -11.05
C TYR A 65 -16.01 9.21 -10.89
N THR A 66 -17.34 9.23 -10.86
CA THR A 66 -18.09 10.49 -10.88
C THR A 66 -17.85 11.27 -9.59
N TRP A 67 -17.20 12.42 -9.73
CA TRP A 67 -17.04 13.40 -8.67
C TRP A 67 -18.44 13.80 -8.12
N THR A 68 -18.79 13.30 -6.94
CA THR A 68 -19.85 13.86 -6.08
C THR A 68 -19.32 15.05 -5.27
N PRO A 69 -20.16 16.04 -4.91
CA PRO A 69 -19.79 17.20 -4.08
C PRO A 69 -19.17 16.86 -2.72
N GLN A 70 -19.28 15.62 -2.28
CA GLN A 70 -18.69 15.09 -1.05
C GLN A 70 -17.21 14.67 -1.21
N HIS A 71 -16.71 14.53 -2.44
CA HIS A 71 -15.28 14.26 -2.66
C HIS A 71 -14.47 15.48 -2.31
N ARG A 72 -13.54 15.31 -1.38
CA ARG A 72 -12.54 16.33 -1.12
C ARG A 72 -11.44 16.20 -2.18
N GLU A 73 -10.97 17.34 -2.68
CA GLU A 73 -9.65 17.45 -3.33
C GLU A 73 -8.56 17.16 -2.28
N GLN A 74 -8.41 15.90 -1.91
CA GLN A 74 -7.34 15.47 -1.02
C GLN A 74 -6.13 15.15 -1.89
N GLU A 75 -5.01 15.82 -1.60
CA GLU A 75 -3.70 15.50 -2.19
C GLU A 75 -2.93 14.48 -1.34
N PHE A 76 -3.44 14.17 -0.14
CA PHE A 76 -2.78 13.34 0.86
C PHE A 76 -3.74 12.39 1.57
N CYS A 77 -3.21 11.27 2.07
CA CYS A 77 -3.91 10.27 2.87
C CYS A 77 -3.26 10.11 4.24
N CYS A 78 -4.06 9.76 5.25
CA CYS A 78 -3.52 9.32 6.54
C CYS A 78 -3.21 7.82 6.46
N ALA A 79 -1.99 7.43 6.84
CA ALA A 79 -1.55 6.06 6.80
C ALA A 79 -0.78 5.68 8.06
N LEU A 80 -0.87 4.42 8.44
CA LEU A 80 0.11 3.77 9.30
C LEU A 80 1.26 3.30 8.40
N SER A 81 2.42 3.90 8.61
CA SER A 81 3.63 3.60 7.86
C SER A 81 4.52 2.64 8.64
N LEU A 82 5.11 1.70 7.92
CA LEU A 82 6.19 0.87 8.43
C LEU A 82 7.39 0.91 7.48
N SER A 83 8.58 0.95 8.06
CA SER A 83 9.83 0.81 7.32
C SER A 83 10.40 -0.59 7.47
N VAL A 84 11.11 -1.06 6.45
CA VAL A 84 11.85 -2.32 6.48
C VAL A 84 13.09 -2.25 5.61
N GLU A 85 14.18 -2.82 6.11
CA GLU A 85 15.40 -3.09 5.34
C GLU A 85 15.63 -4.60 5.27
N LEU A 86 16.25 -5.03 4.17
CA LEU A 86 16.65 -6.42 3.98
C LEU A 86 18.16 -6.54 4.20
N GLU A 87 18.56 -7.63 4.85
CA GLU A 87 19.94 -8.06 4.91
C GLU A 87 20.40 -8.59 3.54
N GLU A 88 21.71 -8.78 3.37
CA GLU A 88 22.32 -9.23 2.11
C GLU A 88 21.77 -10.57 1.60
N ASP A 89 21.33 -11.45 2.51
CA ASP A 89 20.73 -12.74 2.17
C ASP A 89 19.23 -12.66 1.86
N GLY A 90 18.59 -11.51 2.07
CA GLY A 90 17.15 -11.32 1.93
C GLY A 90 16.34 -11.59 3.20
N ALA A 91 16.98 -11.79 4.36
CA ALA A 91 16.32 -11.74 5.66
C ALA A 91 15.82 -10.31 5.93
N VAL A 92 14.76 -10.20 6.75
CA VAL A 92 14.32 -8.89 7.26
C VAL A 92 15.21 -8.50 8.43
N ASP A 93 15.84 -7.33 8.37
CA ASP A 93 16.53 -6.75 9.51
C ASP A 93 15.48 -6.27 10.52
N GLN A 94 15.35 -6.98 11.63
CA GLN A 94 14.36 -6.67 12.67
C GLN A 94 14.60 -5.32 13.35
N ASN A 95 15.84 -4.83 13.34
CA ASN A 95 16.18 -3.55 13.97
C ASN A 95 15.85 -2.36 13.07
N SER A 96 15.63 -2.61 11.78
CA SER A 96 15.24 -1.58 10.80
C SER A 96 13.74 -1.23 10.85
N LEU A 97 12.94 -2.02 11.57
CA LEU A 97 11.49 -1.87 11.63
C LEU A 97 11.10 -0.64 12.47
N GLU A 98 10.56 0.38 11.80
CA GLU A 98 9.95 1.54 12.46
C GLU A 98 8.47 1.62 12.09
N PHE A 99 7.62 1.96 13.06
CA PHE A 99 6.18 2.14 12.87
C PHE A 99 5.79 3.56 13.28
N LEU A 100 5.01 4.24 12.44
CA LEU A 100 4.56 5.60 12.71
C LEU A 100 3.25 5.95 11.99
N GLU A 101 2.50 6.88 12.57
CA GLU A 101 1.41 7.56 11.88
C GLU A 101 1.99 8.58 10.89
N SER A 102 1.42 8.63 9.69
CA SER A 102 1.96 9.41 8.57
C SER A 102 0.87 10.06 7.74
N ILE A 103 1.27 11.10 7.01
CA ILE A 103 0.49 11.70 5.94
C ILE A 103 1.29 11.49 4.67
N VAL A 104 0.72 10.75 3.71
CA VAL A 104 1.38 10.38 2.45
C VAL A 104 0.67 11.04 1.27
N PRO A 105 1.40 11.54 0.25
CA PRO A 105 0.75 12.04 -0.95
C PRO A 105 0.02 10.90 -1.66
N TYR A 106 -1.08 11.21 -2.34
CA TYR A 106 -1.72 10.23 -3.21
C TYR A 106 -0.75 9.79 -4.31
N GLY A 107 -0.51 8.49 -4.38
CA GLY A 107 0.17 7.87 -5.50
C GLY A 107 -0.75 7.73 -6.72
N TYR A 108 -0.14 7.35 -7.84
CA TYR A 108 -0.87 6.79 -8.96
C TYR A 108 -1.11 5.29 -8.71
N ARG A 109 -2.14 4.75 -9.35
CA ARG A 109 -2.52 3.33 -9.23
C ARG A 109 -1.96 2.58 -10.43
N LEU A 110 -1.31 1.45 -10.17
CA LEU A 110 -0.92 0.49 -11.20
C LEU A 110 -1.71 -0.80 -11.04
N THR A 111 -2.10 -1.41 -12.16
CA THR A 111 -2.39 -2.84 -12.21
C THR A 111 -1.09 -3.65 -12.22
N TYR A 112 -1.20 -4.98 -12.04
CA TYR A 112 -0.03 -5.85 -12.17
C TYR A 112 0.55 -5.80 -13.58
N GLU A 113 -0.32 -5.80 -14.58
CA GLU A 113 0.07 -5.74 -16.00
C GLU A 113 0.79 -4.42 -16.32
N GLU A 114 0.28 -3.28 -15.84
CA GLU A 114 0.93 -1.98 -16.04
C GLU A 114 2.32 -1.95 -15.37
N ALA A 115 2.45 -2.49 -14.16
CA ALA A 115 3.73 -2.56 -13.47
C ALA A 115 4.73 -3.45 -14.22
N ASP A 116 4.30 -4.61 -14.70
CA ASP A 116 5.13 -5.53 -15.47
C ASP A 116 5.56 -4.88 -16.81
N GLU A 117 4.65 -4.19 -17.51
CA GLU A 117 4.96 -3.46 -18.74
C GLU A 117 6.01 -2.36 -18.51
N LEU A 118 5.91 -1.60 -17.42
CA LEU A 118 6.90 -0.57 -17.07
C LEU A 118 8.29 -1.18 -16.85
N LEU A 119 8.35 -2.33 -16.17
CA LEU A 119 9.60 -3.06 -15.93
C LEU A 119 10.18 -3.60 -17.25
N ASP A 120 9.36 -4.22 -18.09
CA ASP A 120 9.76 -4.78 -19.39
C ASP A 120 10.25 -3.71 -20.38
N LEU A 121 9.69 -2.50 -20.31
CA LEU A 121 10.15 -1.33 -21.07
C LEU A 121 11.49 -0.75 -20.56
N GLY A 122 12.04 -1.31 -19.48
CA GLY A 122 13.28 -0.86 -18.86
C GLY A 122 13.14 0.42 -18.04
N LEU A 123 11.91 0.87 -17.74
CA LEU A 123 11.68 2.09 -16.95
C LEU A 123 12.01 1.92 -15.46
N GLY A 124 12.25 0.68 -15.01
CA GLY A 124 12.77 0.35 -13.68
C GLY A 124 14.29 0.43 -13.55
N GLU A 125 15.04 0.70 -14.62
CA GLU A 125 16.50 0.82 -14.55
C GLU A 125 16.95 2.08 -13.77
N PRO A 126 18.19 2.11 -13.25
CA PRO A 126 18.74 3.32 -12.64
C PRO A 126 18.62 4.53 -13.58
N ASP A 127 18.32 5.69 -13.00
CA ASP A 127 18.13 6.98 -13.69
C ASP A 127 16.87 7.07 -14.59
N GLN A 128 16.03 6.04 -14.62
CA GLN A 128 14.73 6.06 -15.29
C GLN A 128 13.62 6.59 -14.36
N PRO A 129 12.48 7.04 -14.92
CA PRO A 129 11.38 7.62 -14.13
C PRO A 129 10.80 6.69 -13.06
N GLU A 130 10.83 5.37 -13.28
CA GLU A 130 10.25 4.37 -12.38
C GLU A 130 11.33 3.51 -11.71
N TRP A 131 12.53 4.06 -11.49
CA TRP A 131 13.64 3.34 -10.88
C TRP A 131 13.28 2.72 -9.51
N GLU A 132 12.36 3.33 -8.75
CA GLU A 132 11.85 2.77 -7.49
C GLU A 132 11.18 1.40 -7.71
N LEU A 133 10.44 1.24 -8.81
CA LEU A 133 9.76 -0.02 -9.14
C LEU A 133 10.76 -1.13 -9.42
N GLY A 134 11.84 -0.84 -10.16
CA GLY A 134 12.91 -1.81 -10.41
C GLY A 134 13.70 -2.17 -9.15
N GLU A 135 13.93 -1.21 -8.24
CA GLU A 135 14.55 -1.52 -6.94
C GLU A 135 13.63 -2.39 -6.06
N LEU A 136 12.32 -2.16 -6.08
CA LEU A 136 11.34 -3.02 -5.40
C LEU A 136 11.32 -4.44 -5.98
N GLU A 137 11.36 -4.58 -7.31
CA GLU A 137 11.47 -5.88 -7.98
C GLU A 137 12.72 -6.64 -7.52
N ARG A 138 13.88 -5.98 -7.56
CA ARG A 138 15.15 -6.55 -7.12
C ARG A 138 15.08 -7.06 -5.68
N LEU A 139 14.54 -6.26 -4.76
CA LEU A 139 14.36 -6.62 -3.36
C LEU A 139 13.34 -7.76 -3.17
N ALA A 140 12.27 -7.77 -3.96
CA ALA A 140 11.28 -8.84 -3.96
C ALA A 140 11.87 -10.19 -4.43
N MET A 141 12.73 -10.18 -5.46
CA MET A 141 13.46 -11.36 -5.94
C MET A 141 14.44 -11.89 -4.90
N LEU A 142 15.18 -10.99 -4.23
CA LEU A 142 16.08 -11.35 -3.13
C LEU A 142 15.30 -12.03 -2.00
N ARG A 143 14.21 -11.41 -1.55
CA ARG A 143 13.34 -11.95 -0.49
C ARG A 143 12.68 -13.27 -0.89
N SER A 144 12.29 -13.43 -2.16
CA SER A 144 11.74 -14.68 -2.70
C SER A 144 12.77 -15.81 -2.64
N SER A 145 14.02 -15.53 -3.01
CA SER A 145 15.12 -16.49 -2.95
C SER A 145 15.42 -16.94 -1.54
N TYR A 146 15.47 -16.01 -0.57
CA TYR A 146 15.59 -16.33 0.86
C TYR A 146 14.50 -17.30 1.34
N ARG A 147 13.23 -17.04 0.97
CA ARG A 147 12.10 -17.87 1.39
C ARG A 147 12.13 -19.29 0.81
N LYS A 148 12.67 -19.47 -0.39
CA LYS A 148 12.79 -20.81 -1.03
C LYS A 148 13.89 -21.68 -0.43
N GLN A 149 14.84 -21.08 0.29
CA GLN A 149 15.95 -21.78 0.94
C GLN A 149 15.60 -22.25 2.37
N ARG A 150 14.40 -21.92 2.88
CA ARG A 150 13.87 -22.36 4.17
C ARG A 150 12.73 -23.36 3.98
#